data_AF-A0A345P4Y0-F1
#
_entry.id   AF-A0A345P4Y0-F1
#
_cell.length_a   1.000
_cell.length_b   1.000
_cell.length_c   1.000
_cell.angle_alpha   90.00
_cell.angle_beta   90.00
_cell.angle_gamma   90.00
#
_symmetry.space_group_name_H-M   'P 1'
#
loop_
_entity.id
_entity.type
_entity.pdbx_description
1 polymer ?
#
loop_
_entity_poly.entity_id
_entity_poly.type
_entity_poly.pdbx_seq_one_letter_code
_entity_poly.pdbx_strand_id
1 'polypeptide(L)'
;MPSSQLPPQILPLIHRLAEEKPIEHGLLISRELASLKEWSAGWPGEWQQQELWLLTSLPFQQRFDLAVIVLDQAYLDENTFTKLVPNSTLANSPHTTATHVITHGLTHLRDLLARRVLVVAFGDQSAGLRALGFSQIEQIEGWELWQFNILEYKQTPDWLNSRYWANPENWGKYRW
;
A
#
# COMPACT_ATOMS: atom_id res chain seq x y z
N MET A 1 7.07 21.75 13.27
CA MET A 1 6.36 21.21 12.08
C MET A 1 7.19 20.04 11.57
N PRO A 2 6.93 18.79 11.99
CA PRO A 2 7.72 17.65 11.54
C PRO A 2 7.30 17.37 10.10
N SER A 3 8.02 17.99 9.16
CA SER A 3 7.70 18.01 7.74
C SER A 3 8.61 16.98 7.07
N SER A 4 8.01 16.04 6.34
CA SER A 4 8.70 15.07 5.46
C SER A 4 9.58 13.97 6.09
N GLN A 5 9.79 13.83 7.40
CA GLN A 5 10.63 12.73 7.90
C GLN A 5 9.85 11.42 8.06
N LEU A 6 10.40 10.33 7.49
CA LEU A 6 9.91 8.97 7.76
C LEU A 6 10.05 8.64 9.25
N PRO A 7 9.11 7.89 9.84
CA PRO A 7 9.25 7.43 11.22
C PRO A 7 10.50 6.56 11.35
N PRO A 8 11.35 6.76 12.38
CA PRO A 8 12.64 6.07 12.52
C PRO A 8 12.52 4.54 12.61
N GLN A 9 11.33 4.02 12.94
CA GLN A 9 11.04 2.60 13.06
C GLN A 9 10.78 1.91 11.72
N ILE A 10 10.72 2.65 10.61
CA ILE A 10 10.45 2.05 9.30
C ILE A 10 11.59 1.13 8.85
N LEU A 11 12.85 1.51 9.04
CA LEU A 11 14.00 0.71 8.62
C LEU A 11 14.03 -0.68 9.30
N PRO A 12 13.92 -0.79 10.64
CA PRO A 12 13.77 -2.07 11.31
C PRO A 12 12.59 -2.91 10.81
N LEU A 13 11.46 -2.29 10.49
CA LEU A 13 10.29 -2.98 9.94
C LEU A 13 10.59 -3.55 8.54
N ILE A 14 11.23 -2.75 7.66
CA ILE A 14 11.64 -3.21 6.33
C ILE A 14 12.58 -4.41 6.42
N HIS A 15 13.55 -4.40 7.36
CA HIS A 15 14.43 -5.55 7.58
C HIS A 15 13.66 -6.79 8.03
N ARG A 16 12.72 -6.66 8.98
CA ARG A 16 11.88 -7.77 9.42
C ARG A 16 11.04 -8.35 8.27
N LEU A 17 10.47 -7.49 7.43
CA LEU A 17 9.74 -7.91 6.24
C LEU A 17 10.65 -8.62 5.22
N ALA A 18 11.92 -8.22 5.11
CA ALA A 18 12.90 -8.86 4.25
C ALA A 18 13.34 -10.24 4.76
N GLU A 19 13.38 -10.43 6.08
CA GLU A 19 13.63 -11.74 6.71
C GLU A 19 12.50 -12.73 6.43
N GLU A 20 11.24 -12.28 6.47
CA GLU A 20 10.08 -13.12 6.15
C GLU A 20 10.06 -13.54 4.68
N LYS A 21 10.27 -12.57 3.78
CA LYS A 21 10.40 -12.78 2.34
C LYS A 21 11.41 -11.79 1.77
N PRO A 22 12.45 -12.25 1.05
CA PRO A 22 13.44 -11.35 0.47
C PRO A 22 12.81 -10.25 -0.37
N ILE A 23 13.41 -9.06 -0.29
CA ILE A 23 13.03 -7.89 -1.07
C ILE A 23 14.18 -7.64 -2.04
N GLU A 24 13.99 -8.02 -3.31
CA GLU A 24 14.97 -7.75 -4.37
C GLU A 24 14.63 -6.45 -5.08
N HIS A 25 13.33 -6.22 -5.33
CA HIS A 25 12.85 -5.02 -6.02
C HIS A 25 11.78 -4.30 -5.19
N GLY A 26 12.11 -3.10 -4.74
CA GLY A 26 11.25 -2.23 -3.95
C GLY A 26 10.73 -1.03 -4.75
N LEU A 27 9.54 -0.54 -4.39
CA LEU A 27 8.96 0.69 -4.93
C LEU A 27 8.63 1.65 -3.78
N LEU A 28 9.20 2.84 -3.80
CA LEU A 28 8.90 3.92 -2.86
C LEU A 28 7.99 4.95 -3.54
N ILE A 29 6.88 5.27 -2.89
CA ILE A 29 5.92 6.27 -3.30
C ILE A 29 5.98 7.41 -2.31
N SER A 30 6.50 8.55 -2.77
CA SER A 30 6.60 9.75 -1.95
C SER A 30 6.59 11.01 -2.83
N ARG A 31 6.27 12.13 -2.18
CA ARG A 31 6.24 13.46 -2.82
C ARG A 31 7.63 14.03 -3.11
N GLU A 32 8.64 13.61 -2.36
CA GLU A 32 9.95 14.26 -2.35
C GLU A 32 11.00 13.38 -3.04
N LEU A 33 11.32 13.70 -4.29
CA LEU A 33 12.26 12.95 -5.16
C LEU A 33 13.71 12.94 -4.67
N ALA A 34 14.09 13.89 -3.81
CA ALA A 34 15.41 13.91 -3.19
C ALA A 34 15.57 12.83 -2.11
N SER A 35 14.45 12.30 -1.59
CA SER A 35 14.44 11.50 -0.39
C SER A 35 14.77 10.03 -0.59
N LEU A 36 14.72 9.48 -1.82
CA LEU A 36 14.97 8.04 -2.02
C LEU A 36 16.30 7.61 -1.42
N LYS A 37 17.39 8.33 -1.72
CA LYS A 37 18.73 7.98 -1.22
C LYS A 37 18.85 8.10 0.29
N GLU A 38 18.13 9.03 0.90
CA GLU A 38 18.16 9.26 2.35
C GLU A 38 17.32 8.23 3.10
N TRP A 39 16.17 7.87 2.54
CA TRP A 39 15.18 7.00 3.18
C TRP A 39 15.45 5.53 2.94
N SER A 40 15.86 5.17 1.71
CA SER A 40 16.22 3.81 1.36
C SER A 40 17.66 3.46 1.73
N ALA A 41 18.36 4.35 2.44
CA ALA A 41 19.69 4.05 2.97
C ALA A 41 19.61 2.84 3.91
N GLY A 42 20.19 1.72 3.49
CA GLY A 42 20.16 0.46 4.24
C GLY A 42 18.96 -0.44 3.95
N TRP A 43 18.03 -0.04 3.07
CA TRP A 43 16.96 -0.94 2.64
C TRP A 43 17.53 -2.06 1.75
N PRO A 44 17.04 -3.29 1.89
CA PRO A 44 17.48 -4.41 1.08
C PRO A 44 16.96 -4.28 -0.36
N GLY A 45 17.77 -4.73 -1.32
CA GLY A 45 17.40 -4.75 -2.74
C GLY A 45 17.53 -3.41 -3.47
N GLU A 46 17.04 -3.38 -4.70
CA GLU A 46 17.01 -2.20 -5.54
C GLU A 46 15.68 -1.48 -5.41
N TRP A 47 15.73 -0.16 -5.21
CA TRP A 47 14.54 0.67 -4.99
C TRP A 47 14.34 1.68 -6.09
N GLN A 48 13.10 1.76 -6.57
CA GLN A 48 12.64 2.80 -7.48
C GLN A 48 11.77 3.79 -6.72
N GLN A 49 11.81 5.06 -7.08
CA GLN A 49 10.90 6.07 -6.55
C GLN A 49 9.89 6.51 -7.61
N GLN A 50 8.63 6.65 -7.20
CA GLN A 50 7.56 7.19 -8.04
C GLN A 50 6.66 8.14 -7.25
N GLU A 51 5.99 9.04 -7.95
CA GLU A 51 4.99 9.92 -7.34
C GLU A 51 3.60 9.26 -7.35
N LEU A 52 2.77 9.60 -6.36
CA LEU A 52 1.46 9.00 -6.16
C LEU A 52 0.56 9.08 -7.41
N TRP A 53 0.56 10.22 -8.10
CA TRP A 53 -0.29 10.41 -9.29
C TRP A 53 0.21 9.68 -10.53
N LEU A 54 1.49 9.30 -10.58
CA LEU A 54 2.03 8.52 -11.70
C LEU A 54 1.60 7.05 -11.62
N LEU A 55 1.31 6.53 -10.41
CA LEU A 55 0.97 5.11 -10.19
C LEU A 55 -0.17 4.62 -11.08
N THR A 56 -1.15 5.47 -11.38
CA THR A 56 -2.30 5.10 -12.20
C THR A 56 -1.95 4.94 -13.68
N SER A 57 -0.81 5.49 -14.09
CA SER A 57 -0.31 5.50 -15.47
C SER A 57 0.93 4.65 -15.70
N LEU A 58 1.54 4.10 -14.62
CA LEU A 58 2.72 3.25 -14.74
C LEU A 58 2.37 1.95 -15.47
N PRO A 59 3.11 1.59 -16.54
CA PRO A 59 2.90 0.32 -17.20
C PRO A 59 3.33 -0.82 -16.27
N PHE A 60 2.58 -1.94 -16.30
CA PHE A 60 3.04 -3.16 -15.66
C PHE A 60 4.29 -3.67 -16.38
N GLN A 61 5.45 -3.53 -15.74
CA GLN A 61 6.69 -4.15 -16.21
C GLN A 61 7.01 -5.39 -15.38
N GLN A 62 6.91 -5.25 -14.06
CA GLN A 62 7.14 -6.31 -13.10
C GLN A 62 6.33 -6.05 -11.84
N ARG A 63 6.20 -7.08 -11.01
CA ARG A 63 5.62 -6.96 -9.67
C ARG A 63 6.74 -6.82 -8.64
N PHE A 64 6.77 -5.69 -7.95
CA PHE A 64 7.70 -5.42 -6.85
C PHE A 64 7.41 -6.32 -5.65
N ASP A 65 8.46 -6.67 -4.89
CA ASP A 65 8.32 -7.49 -3.69
C ASP A 65 7.70 -6.71 -2.53
N LEU A 66 8.02 -5.42 -2.45
CA LEU A 66 7.46 -4.48 -1.50
C LEU A 66 7.27 -3.09 -2.14
N ALA A 67 6.08 -2.53 -1.99
CA ALA A 67 5.84 -1.11 -2.20
C ALA A 67 5.68 -0.40 -0.86
N VAL A 68 6.30 0.76 -0.69
CA VAL A 68 6.17 1.63 0.49
C VAL A 68 5.57 2.94 0.02
N ILE A 69 4.44 3.35 0.59
CA ILE A 69 3.79 4.62 0.28
C ILE A 69 3.69 5.48 1.54
N VAL A 70 4.14 6.73 1.43
CA VAL A 70 4.10 7.71 2.52
C VAL A 70 3.00 8.72 2.26
N LEU A 71 1.95 8.68 3.08
CA LEU A 71 0.83 9.62 3.06
C LEU A 71 1.06 10.64 4.18
N ASP A 72 1.82 11.69 3.87
CA ASP A 72 2.04 12.82 4.75
C ASP A 72 0.80 13.75 4.82
N GLN A 73 0.84 14.73 5.73
CA GLN A 73 -0.24 15.71 5.87
C GLN A 73 -0.50 16.52 4.58
N ALA A 74 0.47 16.65 3.68
CA ALA A 74 0.31 17.38 2.42
C ALA A 74 -0.55 16.62 1.40
N TYR A 75 -0.59 15.28 1.47
CA TYR A 75 -1.55 14.47 0.71
C TYR A 75 -2.98 14.56 1.26
N LEU A 76 -3.12 14.90 2.55
CA LEU A 76 -4.42 15.10 3.20
C LEU A 76 -4.97 16.51 3.03
N ASP A 77 -4.08 17.51 2.90
CA ASP A 77 -4.46 18.89 2.59
C ASP A 77 -4.77 19.04 1.09
N GLU A 78 -6.04 19.18 0.75
CA GLU A 78 -6.52 19.22 -0.65
C GLU A 78 -6.00 20.40 -1.47
N ASN A 79 -5.80 21.54 -0.81
CA ASN A 79 -5.23 22.72 -1.47
C ASN A 79 -3.78 22.46 -1.85
N THR A 80 -3.08 21.70 -1.03
CA THR A 80 -1.71 21.26 -1.27
C THR A 80 -1.69 20.15 -2.31
N PHE A 81 -2.54 19.14 -2.18
CA PHE A 81 -2.70 18.04 -3.15
C PHE A 81 -2.95 18.55 -4.56
N THR A 82 -3.88 19.51 -4.73
CA THR A 82 -4.22 20.10 -6.03
C THR A 82 -3.03 20.83 -6.67
N LYS A 83 -2.13 21.41 -5.87
CA LYS A 83 -0.89 22.03 -6.37
C LYS A 83 0.15 21.01 -6.81
N LEU A 84 0.12 19.80 -6.23
CA LEU A 84 1.08 18.73 -6.49
C LEU A 84 0.74 17.94 -7.76
N VAL A 85 -0.53 17.85 -8.15
CA VAL A 85 -0.93 17.10 -9.34
C VAL A 85 -0.95 18.01 -10.58
N PRO A 86 -0.05 17.82 -11.57
CA PRO A 86 -0.02 18.64 -12.76
C PRO A 86 -1.27 18.41 -13.62
N ASN A 87 -2.04 19.47 -13.87
CA ASN A 87 -3.19 19.50 -14.80
C ASN A 87 -4.14 18.28 -14.73
N SER A 88 -4.60 17.92 -13.53
CA SER A 88 -5.66 16.91 -13.45
C SER A 88 -6.98 17.48 -13.98
N THR A 89 -7.53 16.85 -15.03
CA THR A 89 -8.91 17.06 -15.50
C THR A 89 -9.98 16.64 -14.47
N LEU A 90 -9.55 16.23 -13.27
CA LEU A 90 -10.34 15.83 -12.11
C LEU A 90 -10.77 17.02 -11.23
N ALA A 91 -10.47 18.27 -11.63
CA ALA A 91 -10.68 19.49 -10.84
C ALA A 91 -12.15 19.87 -10.54
N ASN A 92 -13.14 19.05 -10.92
CA ASN A 92 -14.56 19.39 -10.74
C ASN A 92 -15.10 19.11 -9.33
N SER A 93 -14.31 18.51 -8.42
CA SER A 93 -14.60 18.45 -6.98
C SER A 93 -13.34 18.16 -6.14
N PRO A 94 -12.87 19.09 -5.29
CA PRO A 94 -11.58 18.98 -4.59
C PRO A 94 -11.51 17.82 -3.57
N HIS A 95 -12.55 17.63 -2.75
CA HIS A 95 -12.62 16.54 -1.74
C HIS A 95 -12.57 15.14 -2.36
N THR A 96 -13.16 14.98 -3.54
CA THR A 96 -13.24 13.68 -4.21
C THR A 96 -11.91 13.30 -4.85
N THR A 97 -11.09 14.26 -5.27
CA THR A 97 -9.92 13.97 -6.12
C THR A 97 -8.73 13.40 -5.34
N ALA A 98 -8.37 13.96 -4.18
CA ALA A 98 -7.24 13.45 -3.39
C ALA A 98 -7.51 12.03 -2.88
N THR A 99 -8.65 11.84 -2.22
CA THR A 99 -9.11 10.53 -1.73
C THR A 99 -9.22 9.51 -2.86
N HIS A 100 -9.74 9.90 -4.02
CA HIS A 100 -9.87 8.99 -5.17
C HIS A 100 -8.51 8.58 -5.73
N VAL A 101 -7.56 9.52 -5.87
CA VAL A 101 -6.20 9.21 -6.34
C VAL A 101 -5.47 8.29 -5.35
N ILE A 102 -5.56 8.56 -4.05
CA ILE A 102 -4.99 7.70 -3.00
C ILE A 102 -5.61 6.31 -3.08
N THR A 103 -6.94 6.21 -3.10
CA THR A 103 -7.68 4.95 -3.13
C THR A 103 -7.33 4.14 -4.39
N HIS A 104 -7.33 4.79 -5.56
CA HIS A 104 -7.01 4.14 -6.82
C HIS A 104 -5.53 3.72 -6.88
N GLY A 105 -4.61 4.57 -6.41
CA GLY A 105 -3.18 4.26 -6.30
C GLY A 105 -2.91 3.08 -5.38
N LEU A 106 -3.52 3.04 -4.19
CA LEU A 106 -3.42 1.92 -3.25
C LEU A 106 -3.98 0.63 -3.85
N THR A 107 -5.13 0.71 -4.53
CA THR A 107 -5.73 -0.46 -5.22
C THR A 107 -4.82 -0.97 -6.32
N HIS A 108 -4.25 -0.06 -7.13
CA HIS A 108 -3.34 -0.42 -8.22
C HIS A 108 -2.04 -1.05 -7.68
N LEU A 109 -1.46 -0.49 -6.61
CA LEU A 109 -0.31 -1.09 -5.93
C LEU A 109 -0.60 -2.50 -5.45
N ARG A 110 -1.74 -2.67 -4.78
CA ARG A 110 -2.19 -3.91 -4.16
C ARG A 110 -2.46 -5.02 -5.19
N ASP A 111 -3.16 -4.68 -6.26
CA ASP A 111 -3.69 -5.67 -7.20
C ASP A 111 -2.67 -6.04 -8.28
N LEU A 112 -1.82 -5.08 -8.66
CA LEU A 112 -0.98 -5.21 -9.85
C LEU A 112 0.52 -5.03 -9.55
N LEU A 113 0.93 -3.91 -8.95
CA LEU A 113 2.34 -3.50 -8.93
C LEU A 113 3.17 -4.17 -7.82
N ALA A 114 2.59 -4.59 -6.70
CA ALA A 114 3.37 -5.12 -5.57
C ALA A 114 2.78 -6.38 -4.96
N ARG A 115 3.65 -7.25 -4.42
CA ARG A 115 3.23 -8.43 -3.62
C ARG A 115 2.82 -8.02 -2.21
N ARG A 116 3.53 -7.04 -1.64
CA ARG A 116 3.25 -6.45 -0.34
C ARG A 116 3.23 -4.93 -0.48
N VAL A 117 2.32 -4.28 0.23
CA VAL A 117 2.19 -2.84 0.27
C VAL A 117 2.25 -2.39 1.72
N LEU A 118 3.20 -1.52 2.04
CA LEU A 118 3.34 -0.84 3.33
C LEU A 118 2.88 0.61 3.16
N VAL A 119 1.89 1.03 3.94
CA VAL A 119 1.40 2.41 3.99
C VAL A 119 1.86 3.04 5.28
N VAL A 120 2.48 4.21 5.17
CA VAL A 120 2.92 5.06 6.27
C VAL A 120 2.02 6.28 6.24
N ALA A 121 0.94 6.26 7.01
CA ALA A 121 -0.08 7.31 7.00
C ALA A 121 0.06 8.23 8.20
N PHE A 122 -0.03 9.54 7.99
CA PHE A 122 -0.13 10.50 9.09
C PHE A 122 -1.60 10.73 9.47
N GLY A 123 -1.92 10.72 10.76
CA GLY A 123 -3.29 10.87 11.24
C GLY A 123 -4.17 9.62 11.02
N ASP A 124 -5.46 9.74 11.35
CA ASP A 124 -6.41 8.62 11.26
C ASP A 124 -6.90 8.42 9.82
N GLN A 125 -6.42 7.34 9.19
CA GLN A 125 -6.88 6.88 7.86
C GLN A 125 -7.48 5.47 7.93
N SER A 126 -7.84 5.04 9.14
CA SER A 126 -8.16 3.65 9.43
C SER A 126 -9.36 3.12 8.65
N ALA A 127 -10.43 3.92 8.51
CA ALA A 127 -11.64 3.50 7.81
C ALA A 127 -11.39 3.18 6.33
N GLY A 128 -10.66 4.06 5.61
CA GLY A 128 -10.34 3.87 4.20
C GLY A 128 -9.40 2.69 3.96
N LEU A 129 -8.34 2.58 4.78
CA LEU A 129 -7.35 1.51 4.66
C LEU A 129 -7.95 0.13 4.99
N ARG A 130 -8.79 0.04 6.03
CA ARG A 130 -9.52 -1.21 6.35
C ARG A 130 -10.47 -1.61 5.23
N ALA A 131 -11.20 -0.66 4.64
CA ALA A 131 -12.10 -0.93 3.52
C ALA A 131 -11.34 -1.47 2.28
N LEU A 132 -10.08 -1.07 2.10
CA LEU A 132 -9.18 -1.57 1.06
C LEU A 132 -8.49 -2.90 1.41
N GLY A 133 -8.78 -3.47 2.59
CA GLY A 133 -8.22 -4.75 3.04
C GLY A 133 -6.84 -4.66 3.68
N PHE A 134 -6.38 -3.46 4.05
CA PHE A 134 -5.14 -3.30 4.80
C PHE A 134 -5.35 -3.61 6.28
N SER A 135 -4.29 -4.15 6.90
CA SER A 135 -4.23 -4.42 8.34
C SER A 135 -3.22 -3.49 9.01
N GLN A 136 -3.58 -2.94 10.15
CA GLN A 136 -2.68 -2.07 10.93
C GLN A 136 -1.59 -2.92 11.59
N ILE A 137 -0.34 -2.45 11.50
CA ILE A 137 0.83 -3.08 12.13
C ILE A 137 1.11 -2.39 13.47
N GLU A 138 1.28 -1.06 13.42
CA GLU A 138 1.75 -0.27 14.56
C GLU A 138 1.31 1.20 14.40
N GLN A 139 1.27 1.93 15.50
CA GLN A 139 1.05 3.38 15.52
C GLN A 139 2.18 4.04 16.31
N ILE A 140 2.83 5.04 15.71
CA ILE A 140 4.05 5.64 16.24
C ILE A 140 4.00 7.16 16.03
N GLU A 141 4.04 7.94 17.11
CA GLU A 141 4.19 9.41 17.08
C GLU A 141 3.24 10.14 16.10
N GLY A 142 2.00 9.64 15.95
CA GLY A 142 0.99 10.20 15.03
C GLY A 142 1.00 9.62 13.62
N TRP A 143 1.95 8.74 13.31
CA TRP A 143 1.95 7.89 12.12
C TRP A 143 1.28 6.54 12.40
N GLU A 144 0.57 6.03 11.42
CA GLU A 144 0.02 4.69 11.40
C GLU A 144 0.69 3.88 10.30
N LEU A 145 1.20 2.71 10.67
CA LEU A 145 1.78 1.75 9.74
C LEU A 145 0.74 0.69 9.41
N TRP A 146 0.49 0.52 8.12
CA TRP A 146 -0.48 -0.44 7.60
C TRP A 146 0.15 -1.32 6.55
N GLN A 147 -0.26 -2.58 6.49
CA GLN A 147 0.21 -3.50 5.47
C GLN A 147 -0.91 -4.19 4.73
N PHE A 148 -0.59 -4.55 3.49
CA PHE A 148 -1.29 -5.54 2.71
C PHE A 148 -0.29 -6.57 2.18
N ASN A 149 -0.66 -7.85 2.22
CA ASN A 149 0.16 -8.93 1.69
C ASN A 149 -0.72 -9.87 0.85
N ILE A 150 -0.47 -9.94 -0.45
CA ILE A 150 -1.29 -10.75 -1.37
C ILE A 150 -1.21 -12.25 -1.04
N LEU A 151 -0.12 -12.70 -0.44
CA LEU A 151 0.14 -14.12 -0.15
C LEU A 151 -0.57 -14.61 1.12
N GLU A 152 -0.96 -13.70 2.00
CA GLU A 152 -1.70 -14.00 3.25
C GLU A 152 -3.18 -13.64 3.15
N TYR A 153 -3.59 -13.00 2.04
CA TYR A 153 -4.91 -12.42 1.89
C TYR A 153 -6.06 -13.45 1.82
N LYS A 154 -5.79 -14.69 1.41
CA LYS A 154 -6.77 -15.78 1.48
C LYS A 154 -6.15 -16.97 2.18
N GLN A 155 -6.56 -17.20 3.43
CA GLN A 155 -6.53 -18.57 3.96
C GLN A 155 -7.46 -19.40 3.08
N THR A 156 -6.95 -20.50 2.51
CA THR A 156 -7.79 -21.48 1.82
C THR A 156 -8.80 -21.98 2.84
N PRO A 157 -10.11 -21.69 2.70
CA PRO A 157 -11.07 -22.14 3.67
C PRO A 157 -11.07 -23.67 3.70
N ASP A 158 -11.21 -24.28 4.87
CA ASP A 158 -11.24 -25.74 5.01
C ASP A 158 -12.35 -26.39 4.17
N TRP A 159 -13.38 -25.64 3.80
CA TRP A 159 -14.44 -26.13 2.94
C TRP A 159 -14.04 -26.21 1.46
N LEU A 160 -13.04 -25.44 0.99
CA LEU A 160 -12.59 -25.41 -0.41
C LEU A 160 -11.56 -26.51 -0.72
N ASN A 161 -11.81 -27.73 -0.24
CA ASN A 161 -11.05 -28.93 -0.62
C ASN A 161 -12.02 -30.05 -1.04
N SER A 162 -11.49 -31.07 -1.71
CA SER A 162 -12.30 -32.19 -2.25
C SER A 162 -13.03 -33.02 -1.19
N ARG A 163 -12.71 -32.86 0.10
CA ARG A 163 -13.42 -33.53 1.21
C ARG A 163 -14.78 -32.90 1.47
N TYR A 164 -14.91 -31.58 1.28
CA TYR A 164 -16.12 -30.81 1.61
C TYR A 164 -16.76 -30.13 0.38
N TRP A 165 -15.99 -29.59 -0.56
CA TRP A 165 -16.46 -28.99 -1.80
C TRP A 165 -16.34 -29.99 -2.96
N ALA A 166 -17.41 -30.13 -3.75
CA ALA A 166 -17.53 -31.09 -4.85
C ALA A 166 -17.33 -32.58 -4.47
N ASN A 167 -17.53 -32.95 -3.19
CA ASN A 167 -17.52 -34.35 -2.77
C ASN A 167 -18.81 -35.05 -3.24
N PRO A 168 -18.72 -36.07 -4.13
CA PRO A 168 -19.90 -36.71 -4.70
C PRO A 168 -20.79 -37.40 -3.65
N GLU A 169 -20.18 -37.87 -2.57
CA GLU A 169 -20.87 -38.58 -1.50
C GLU A 169 -21.76 -37.67 -0.65
N ASN A 170 -21.56 -36.35 -0.69
CA ASN A 170 -22.34 -35.38 0.07
C ASN A 170 -23.53 -34.80 -0.72
N TRP A 171 -23.71 -35.17 -2.00
CA TRP A 171 -24.84 -34.71 -2.82
C TRP A 171 -26.19 -35.10 -2.17
N GLY A 172 -27.04 -34.11 -1.93
CA GLY A 172 -28.39 -34.31 -1.39
C GLY A 172 -28.47 -34.63 0.11
N LYS A 173 -27.34 -34.79 0.81
CA LYS A 173 -27.30 -35.09 2.26
C LYS A 173 -27.37 -33.84 3.13
N TYR A 174 -26.74 -32.76 2.69
CA TYR A 174 -26.72 -31.47 3.39
C TYR A 174 -27.37 -30.42 2.50
N ARG A 175 -28.28 -29.63 3.06
CA ARG A 175 -28.93 -28.48 2.41
C ARG A 175 -28.66 -27.25 3.26
N TRP A 176 -28.34 -26.15 2.60
CA TRP A 176 -28.15 -24.82 3.19
C TRP A 176 -29.41 -23.99 3.02
#